data_AF-A0A357V156-F1
#
_entry.id   AF-A0A357V156-F1
#
_cell.length_a   1.000
_cell.length_b   1.000
_cell.length_c   1.000
_cell.angle_alpha   90.00
_cell.angle_beta   90.00
_cell.angle_gamma   90.00
#
_symmetry.space_group_name_H-M   'P 1'
#
loop_
_entity.id
_entity.type
_entity.pdbx_description
1 polymer ?
#
loop_
_entity_poly.entity_id
_entity_poly.type
_entity_poly.pdbx_seq_one_letter_code
_entity_poly.pdbx_strand_id
1 'polypeptide(L)'
;MTDNPAHSTWLRDATAIAIGLAVPAMVSGRAVLQGIAAAALIAVLIVAWRDRTIFARAGAAARSRLGVVVIIAFAAMAVSIPGSLDPLRSFEAWGRTLAYICGCTLFWAFLAGDARARRLCQISLILGTCTAVALVVLAQLGVMRPLNIVRLQLERVSHYWAFKEPRAFAAAAACLVPALVYLALPMRGWKIVGALAAALGLVAITVTTANKSAIAGLLALILAVSFV
;
A
#
# COMPACT_ATOMS: atom_id res chain seq x y z
N MET A 1 -35.34 9.51 -4.40
CA MET A 1 -34.05 10.12 -4.78
C MET A 1 -33.45 9.27 -5.89
N THR A 2 -33.53 9.78 -7.11
CA THR A 2 -33.06 9.14 -8.34
C THR A 2 -31.54 9.25 -8.42
N ASP A 3 -30.82 8.26 -7.92
CA ASP A 3 -29.37 8.19 -8.07
C ASP A 3 -29.04 7.90 -9.54
N ASN A 4 -28.40 8.89 -10.18
CA ASN A 4 -27.90 8.76 -11.54
C ASN A 4 -26.80 7.67 -11.56
N PRO A 5 -26.96 6.54 -12.27
CA PRO A 5 -26.03 5.41 -12.20
C PRO A 5 -24.59 5.78 -12.59
N ALA A 6 -24.43 6.86 -13.38
CA ALA A 6 -23.14 7.43 -13.76
C ALA A 6 -22.35 8.04 -12.59
N HIS A 7 -23.02 8.57 -11.55
CA HIS A 7 -22.32 9.18 -10.40
C HIS A 7 -21.76 8.15 -9.41
N SER A 8 -22.23 6.90 -9.43
CA SER A 8 -21.68 5.84 -8.57
C SER A 8 -20.41 5.23 -9.16
N THR A 9 -20.33 5.12 -10.49
CA THR A 9 -19.23 4.44 -11.18
C THR A 9 -17.93 5.25 -11.19
N TRP A 10 -17.98 6.57 -11.41
CA TRP A 10 -16.75 7.39 -11.37
C TRP A 10 -16.11 7.41 -9.98
N LEU A 11 -16.92 7.47 -8.91
CA LEU A 11 -16.42 7.47 -7.54
C LEU A 11 -15.74 6.13 -7.22
N ARG A 12 -16.34 5.02 -7.66
CA ARG A 12 -15.75 3.67 -7.52
C ARG A 12 -14.42 3.54 -8.28
N ASP A 13 -14.37 4.02 -9.51
CA ASP A 13 -13.16 3.98 -10.34
C ASP A 13 -12.06 4.87 -9.73
N ALA A 14 -12.38 6.09 -9.31
CA ALA A 14 -11.45 7.00 -8.65
C ALA A 14 -10.92 6.42 -7.32
N THR A 15 -11.78 5.79 -6.54
CA THR A 15 -11.40 5.12 -5.29
C THR A 15 -10.44 3.96 -5.56
N ALA A 16 -10.73 3.13 -6.56
CA ALA A 16 -9.84 2.03 -6.95
C ALA A 16 -8.45 2.50 -7.38
N ILE A 17 -8.40 3.59 -8.17
CA ILE A 17 -7.14 4.21 -8.59
C ILE A 17 -6.40 4.79 -7.39
N ALA A 18 -7.09 5.48 -6.48
CA ALA A 18 -6.50 6.02 -5.26
C ALA A 18 -5.89 4.92 -4.37
N ILE A 19 -6.60 3.79 -4.19
CA ILE A 19 -6.07 2.63 -3.45
C ILE A 19 -4.80 2.09 -4.10
N GLY A 20 -4.80 1.91 -5.44
CA GLY A 20 -3.63 1.42 -6.16
C GLY A 20 -2.43 2.37 -6.12
N LEU A 21 -2.67 3.69 -6.11
CA LEU A 21 -1.62 4.71 -6.05
C LEU A 21 -1.12 5.04 -4.64
N ALA A 22 -1.84 4.64 -3.58
CA ALA A 22 -1.50 5.02 -2.21
C ALA A 22 -0.09 4.59 -1.80
N VAL A 23 0.31 3.35 -2.11
CA VAL A 23 1.64 2.82 -1.76
C VAL A 23 2.74 3.43 -2.64
N PRO A 24 2.63 3.45 -3.98
CA PRO A 24 3.65 4.09 -4.81
C PRO A 24 3.85 5.58 -4.54
N ALA A 25 2.78 6.31 -4.20
CA ALA A 25 2.86 7.73 -3.86
C ALA A 25 3.68 8.03 -2.59
N MET A 26 3.99 7.02 -1.79
CA MET A 26 4.90 7.14 -0.64
C MET A 26 6.31 7.59 -1.04
N VAL A 27 6.71 7.43 -2.31
CA VAL A 27 7.96 8.01 -2.84
C VAL A 27 8.03 9.52 -2.63
N SER A 28 6.87 10.20 -2.59
CA SER A 28 6.73 11.63 -2.31
C SER A 28 6.54 11.95 -0.82
N GLY A 29 6.62 10.95 0.06
CA GLY A 29 6.55 11.10 1.51
C GLY A 29 5.35 10.42 2.17
N ARG A 30 5.47 10.17 3.48
CA ARG A 30 4.44 9.50 4.30
C ARG A 30 3.11 10.25 4.33
N ALA A 31 3.16 11.59 4.33
CA ALA A 31 1.96 12.43 4.35
C ALA A 31 1.11 12.22 3.08
N VAL A 32 1.75 12.03 1.92
CA VAL A 32 1.05 11.79 0.64
C VAL A 32 0.33 10.44 0.67
N LEU A 33 1.01 9.38 1.13
CA LEU A 33 0.38 8.08 1.33
C LEU A 33 -0.81 8.17 2.28
N GLN A 34 -0.63 8.82 3.44
CA GLN A 34 -1.69 8.94 4.45
C GLN A 34 -2.89 9.73 3.92
N GLY A 35 -2.64 10.82 3.19
CA GLY A 35 -3.68 11.62 2.55
C GLY A 35 -4.47 10.85 1.51
N ILE A 36 -3.78 10.15 0.59
CA ILE A 36 -4.44 9.33 -0.43
C ILE A 36 -5.21 8.16 0.21
N ALA A 37 -4.62 7.48 1.19
CA ALA A 37 -5.28 6.39 1.90
C ALA A 37 -6.51 6.87 2.69
N ALA A 38 -6.43 8.03 3.36
CA ALA A 38 -7.55 8.62 4.07
C ALA A 38 -8.67 9.03 3.12
N ALA A 39 -8.34 9.68 2.00
CA ALA A 39 -9.31 10.04 0.97
C ALA A 39 -9.98 8.80 0.36
N ALA A 40 -9.20 7.75 0.07
CA ALA A 40 -9.72 6.47 -0.41
C ALA A 40 -10.63 5.80 0.64
N LEU A 41 -10.28 5.87 1.93
CA LEU A 41 -11.10 5.33 3.01
C LEU A 41 -12.44 6.05 3.13
N ILE A 42 -12.44 7.39 3.09
CA ILE A 42 -13.66 8.19 3.09
C ILE A 42 -14.53 7.82 1.88
N ALA A 43 -13.93 7.72 0.68
CA ALA A 43 -14.66 7.34 -0.52
C ALA A 43 -15.25 5.91 -0.42
N VAL A 44 -14.50 4.94 0.10
CA VAL A 44 -15.01 3.58 0.36
C VAL A 44 -16.14 3.61 1.37
N LEU A 45 -16.07 4.42 2.44
CA LEU A 45 -17.14 4.53 3.43
C LEU A 45 -18.42 5.12 2.82
N ILE A 46 -18.29 6.14 1.96
CA ILE A 46 -19.42 6.71 1.22
C ILE A 46 -20.08 5.64 0.33
N VAL A 47 -19.27 4.85 -0.39
CA VAL A 47 -19.77 3.76 -1.24
C VAL A 47 -20.39 2.64 -0.38
N ALA A 48 -19.77 2.26 0.73
CA ALA A 48 -20.24 1.19 1.62
C ALA A 48 -21.51 1.57 2.40
N TRP A 49 -21.73 2.88 2.63
CA TRP A 49 -22.97 3.36 3.22
C TRP A 49 -24.16 3.16 2.26
N ARG A 50 -23.93 3.33 0.95
CA ARG A 50 -24.91 3.04 -0.10
C ARG A 50 -25.03 1.54 -0.40
N ASP A 51 -23.91 0.81 -0.38
CA ASP A 51 -23.84 -0.63 -0.65
C ASP A 51 -23.41 -1.42 0.61
N ARG A 52 -24.40 -1.81 1.41
CA ARG A 52 -24.19 -2.56 2.66
C ARG A 52 -23.54 -3.94 2.45
N THR A 53 -23.49 -4.45 1.21
CA THR A 53 -22.81 -5.71 0.92
C THR A 53 -21.31 -5.62 1.20
N ILE A 54 -20.71 -4.43 1.12
CA ILE A 54 -19.29 -4.21 1.44
C ILE A 54 -19.04 -4.45 2.93
N PHE A 55 -19.90 -3.92 3.81
CA PHE A 55 -19.80 -4.19 5.25
C PHE A 55 -20.08 -5.65 5.58
N ALA A 56 -21.05 -6.29 4.89
CA ALA A 56 -21.32 -7.70 5.08
C ALA A 56 -20.10 -8.57 4.72
N ARG A 57 -19.41 -8.28 3.62
CA ARG A 57 -18.16 -8.96 3.22
C ARG A 57 -17.03 -8.72 4.21
N ALA A 58 -16.84 -7.49 4.68
CA ALA A 58 -15.84 -7.18 5.69
C ALA A 58 -16.11 -7.94 7.00
N GLY A 59 -17.38 -7.99 7.44
CA GLY A 59 -17.79 -8.76 8.61
C GLY A 59 -17.70 -10.28 8.43
N ALA A 60 -17.84 -10.79 7.21
CA ALA A 60 -17.60 -12.20 6.89
C ALA A 60 -16.10 -12.54 6.94
N ALA A 61 -15.24 -11.65 6.44
CA ALA A 61 -13.79 -11.81 6.52
C ALA A 61 -13.30 -11.85 7.98
N ALA A 62 -13.84 -10.99 8.85
CA ALA A 62 -13.53 -11.01 10.28
C ALA A 62 -13.91 -12.32 10.98
N ARG A 63 -14.97 -12.99 10.50
CA ARG A 63 -15.46 -14.28 11.02
C ARG A 63 -14.77 -15.50 10.39
N SER A 64 -13.90 -15.31 9.40
CA SER A 64 -13.12 -16.40 8.82
C SER A 64 -12.10 -16.96 9.82
N ARG A 65 -11.64 -18.20 9.64
CA ARG A 65 -10.63 -18.82 10.52
C ARG A 65 -9.38 -17.94 10.68
N LEU A 66 -8.89 -17.38 9.57
CA LEU A 66 -7.76 -16.45 9.58
C LEU A 66 -8.11 -15.12 10.25
N GLY A 67 -9.31 -14.58 10.00
CA GLY A 67 -9.79 -13.36 10.66
C GLY A 67 -9.84 -13.50 12.17
N VAL A 68 -10.33 -14.64 12.67
CA VAL A 68 -10.38 -14.96 14.10
C VAL A 68 -8.97 -15.06 14.69
N VAL A 69 -8.04 -15.75 14.02
CA VAL A 69 -6.64 -15.83 14.46
C VAL A 69 -6.01 -14.44 14.57
N VAL A 70 -6.21 -13.59 13.56
CA VAL A 70 -5.70 -12.20 13.57
C VAL A 70 -6.31 -11.39 14.71
N ILE A 71 -7.62 -11.50 14.94
CA ILE A 71 -8.31 -10.81 16.05
C ILE A 71 -7.79 -11.29 17.41
N ILE A 72 -7.60 -12.60 17.59
CA ILE A 72 -7.05 -13.17 18.84
C ILE A 72 -5.62 -12.68 19.06
N ALA A 73 -4.76 -12.75 18.04
CA ALA A 73 -3.39 -12.25 18.14
C ALA A 73 -3.34 -10.76 18.48
N PHE A 74 -4.23 -9.96 17.86
CA PHE A 74 -4.32 -8.53 18.10
C PHE A 74 -4.88 -8.18 19.49
N ALA A 75 -5.84 -8.97 19.99
CA ALA A 75 -6.35 -8.86 21.35
C ALA A 75 -5.30 -9.27 22.38
N ALA A 76 -4.52 -10.32 22.11
CA ALA A 76 -3.39 -10.73 22.96
C ALA A 76 -2.33 -9.62 23.07
N MET A 77 -2.06 -8.89 21.97
CA MET A 77 -1.21 -7.69 22.01
C MET A 77 -1.80 -6.57 22.88
N ALA A 78 -3.11 -6.48 23.03
CA ALA A 78 -3.72 -5.46 23.91
C ALA A 78 -3.45 -5.77 25.40
N VAL A 79 -3.40 -7.06 25.76
CA VAL A 79 -3.14 -7.52 27.13
C VAL A 79 -1.73 -7.16 27.60
N SER A 80 -0.76 -7.02 26.69
CA SER A 80 0.60 -6.63 27.05
C SER A 80 0.82 -5.11 27.19
N ILE A 81 -0.17 -4.28 26.86
CA ILE A 81 -0.07 -2.81 26.95
C ILE A 81 0.19 -2.30 28.38
N PRO A 82 -0.49 -2.80 29.43
CA PRO A 82 -0.27 -2.32 30.81
C PRO A 82 1.13 -2.64 31.34
N GLY A 83 1.78 -3.68 30.82
CA GLY A 83 3.14 -4.07 31.20
C GLY A 83 4.25 -3.34 30.42
N SER A 84 3.90 -2.41 29.53
CA SER A 84 4.86 -1.64 28.75
C SER A 84 5.48 -0.50 29.57
N LEU A 85 6.74 -0.16 29.27
CA LEU A 85 7.44 0.99 29.84
C LEU A 85 6.72 2.31 29.55
N ASP A 86 6.04 2.40 28.41
CA ASP A 86 5.22 3.57 27.99
C ASP A 86 3.82 3.10 27.53
N PRO A 87 2.86 2.86 28.44
CA PRO A 87 1.55 2.30 28.11
C PRO A 87 0.76 3.17 27.12
N LEU A 88 0.85 4.49 27.23
CA LEU A 88 0.13 5.43 26.37
C LEU A 88 0.61 5.36 24.92
N ARG A 89 1.94 5.26 24.72
CA ARG A 89 2.55 5.14 23.40
C ARG A 89 2.27 3.78 22.76
N SER A 90 2.27 2.72 23.58
CA SER A 90 1.85 1.38 23.16
C SER A 90 0.38 1.34 22.75
N PHE A 91 -0.50 2.02 23.49
CA PHE A 91 -1.93 2.12 23.16
C PHE A 91 -2.16 2.90 21.86
N GLU A 92 -1.46 4.01 21.63
CA GLU A 92 -1.54 4.78 20.39
C GLU A 92 -1.09 3.96 19.17
N ALA A 93 0.02 3.22 19.29
CA ALA A 93 0.51 2.33 18.25
C ALA A 93 -0.48 1.19 17.97
N TRP A 94 -1.07 0.62 19.02
CA TRP A 94 -2.10 -0.41 18.91
C TRP A 94 -3.33 0.13 18.18
N GLY A 95 -3.90 1.26 18.61
CA GLY A 95 -5.08 1.87 17.99
C GLY A 95 -4.86 2.20 16.50
N ARG A 96 -3.67 2.73 16.16
CA ARG A 96 -3.30 2.97 14.76
C ARG A 96 -3.24 1.69 13.93
N THR A 97 -2.70 0.62 14.50
CA THR A 97 -2.63 -0.69 13.83
C THR A 97 -4.04 -1.26 13.61
N LEU A 98 -4.93 -1.13 14.60
CA LEU A 98 -6.35 -1.51 14.45
C LEU A 98 -7.01 -0.75 13.30
N ALA A 99 -6.83 0.57 13.24
CA ALA A 99 -7.37 1.40 12.17
C ALA A 99 -6.85 0.97 10.79
N TYR A 100 -5.57 0.63 10.67
CA TYR A 100 -5.01 0.10 9.42
C TYR A 100 -5.60 -1.25 9.04
N ILE A 101 -5.74 -2.19 9.99
CA ILE A 101 -6.34 -3.49 9.73
C ILE A 101 -7.78 -3.30 9.23
N CYS A 102 -8.59 -2.53 9.95
CA CYS A 102 -9.98 -2.26 9.54
C CYS A 102 -10.06 -1.58 8.16
N GLY A 103 -9.23 -0.57 7.91
CA GLY A 103 -9.17 0.13 6.62
C GLY A 103 -8.79 -0.80 5.46
N CYS A 104 -7.74 -1.61 5.63
CA CYS A 104 -7.33 -2.61 4.64
C CYS A 104 -8.41 -3.66 4.40
N THR A 105 -9.12 -4.08 5.45
CA THR A 105 -10.23 -5.05 5.31
C THR A 105 -11.38 -4.46 4.50
N LEU A 106 -11.69 -3.17 4.68
CA LEU A 106 -12.70 -2.45 3.89
C LEU A 106 -12.25 -2.26 2.44
N PHE A 107 -10.99 -1.90 2.19
CA PHE A 107 -10.44 -1.84 0.84
C PHE A 107 -10.53 -3.18 0.12
N TRP A 108 -10.18 -4.27 0.80
CA TRP A 108 -10.34 -5.61 0.26
C TRP A 108 -11.80 -5.93 -0.03
N ALA A 109 -12.72 -5.66 0.91
CA ALA A 109 -14.14 -5.96 0.74
C ALA A 109 -14.77 -5.18 -0.43
N PHE A 110 -14.33 -3.94 -0.64
CA PHE A 110 -14.68 -3.12 -1.78
C PHE A 110 -14.19 -3.73 -3.10
N LEU A 111 -12.89 -4.06 -3.20
CA LEU A 111 -12.28 -4.61 -4.42
C LEU A 111 -12.74 -6.05 -4.73
N ALA A 112 -13.09 -6.83 -3.71
CA ALA A 112 -13.60 -8.19 -3.88
C ALA A 112 -14.98 -8.21 -4.55
N GLY A 113 -15.77 -7.15 -4.37
CA GLY A 113 -17.12 -7.01 -4.91
C GLY A 113 -17.21 -6.59 -6.37
N ASP A 114 -16.16 -5.97 -6.91
CA ASP A 114 -16.19 -5.31 -8.21
C ASP A 114 -14.92 -5.65 -9.01
N ALA A 115 -15.09 -6.48 -10.04
CA ALA A 115 -13.99 -6.91 -10.91
C ALA A 115 -13.35 -5.74 -11.68
N ARG A 116 -14.13 -4.71 -12.03
CA ARG A 116 -13.61 -3.51 -12.72
C ARG A 116 -12.76 -2.69 -11.77
N ALA A 117 -13.26 -2.40 -10.56
CA ALA A 117 -12.50 -1.68 -9.54
C ALA A 117 -11.19 -2.40 -9.21
N ARG A 118 -11.22 -3.72 -9.03
CA ARG A 118 -10.01 -4.53 -8.83
C ARG A 118 -9.02 -4.42 -9.98
N ARG A 119 -9.47 -4.50 -11.24
CA ARG A 119 -8.60 -4.36 -12.41
C ARG A 119 -7.97 -2.97 -12.48
N LEU A 120 -8.73 -1.91 -12.19
CA LEU A 120 -8.21 -0.54 -12.14
C LEU A 120 -7.20 -0.34 -11.02
N CYS A 121 -7.47 -0.88 -9.82
CA CYS A 121 -6.53 -0.87 -8.70
C CYS A 121 -5.21 -1.57 -9.05
N GLN A 122 -5.27 -2.72 -9.71
CA GLN A 122 -4.06 -3.44 -10.14
C GLN A 122 -3.25 -2.67 -11.19
N ILE A 123 -3.92 -2.10 -12.20
CA ILE A 123 -3.26 -1.30 -13.25
C ILE A 123 -2.62 -0.05 -12.65
N SER A 124 -3.35 0.69 -11.81
CA SER A 124 -2.85 1.89 -11.15
C SER A 124 -1.69 1.57 -10.20
N LEU A 125 -1.72 0.42 -9.51
CA LEU A 125 -0.60 -0.05 -8.70
C LEU A 125 0.65 -0.30 -9.55
N ILE A 126 0.52 -1.04 -10.66
CA ILE A 126 1.67 -1.35 -11.54
C ILE A 126 2.24 -0.06 -12.12
N LEU A 127 1.39 0.77 -12.74
CA LEU A 127 1.83 2.03 -13.35
C LEU A 127 2.43 2.96 -12.30
N GLY A 128 1.76 3.15 -11.17
CA GLY A 128 2.26 3.97 -10.08
C GLY A 128 3.60 3.49 -9.55
N THR A 129 3.78 2.17 -9.40
CA THR A 129 5.05 1.59 -8.95
C THR A 129 6.16 1.80 -9.98
N CYS A 130 5.89 1.55 -11.27
CA CYS A 130 6.86 1.85 -12.34
C CYS A 130 7.26 3.33 -12.34
N THR A 131 6.30 4.24 -12.18
CA THR A 131 6.57 5.68 -12.07
C THR A 131 7.41 6.00 -10.83
N ALA A 132 7.09 5.41 -9.67
CA ALA A 132 7.87 5.60 -8.45
C ALA A 132 9.31 5.12 -8.62
N VAL A 133 9.52 3.94 -9.22
CA VAL A 133 10.86 3.42 -9.54
C VAL A 133 11.60 4.38 -10.47
N ALA A 134 10.97 4.83 -11.56
CA ALA A 134 11.57 5.77 -12.50
C ALA A 134 11.98 7.08 -11.82
N LEU A 135 11.12 7.63 -10.94
CA LEU A 135 11.44 8.84 -10.18
C LEU A 135 12.63 8.64 -9.24
N VAL A 136 12.74 7.49 -8.58
CA VAL A 136 13.91 7.19 -7.72
C VAL A 136 15.18 7.06 -8.54
N VAL A 137 15.13 6.39 -9.70
CA VAL A 137 16.28 6.27 -10.61
C VAL A 137 16.71 7.65 -11.12
N LEU A 138 15.77 8.49 -11.56
CA LEU A 138 16.06 9.87 -11.97
C LEU A 138 16.67 10.70 -10.83
N ALA A 139 16.21 10.51 -9.60
CA ALA A 139 16.78 11.17 -8.43
C ALA A 139 18.22 10.69 -8.14
N GLN A 140 18.51 9.40 -8.31
CA GLN A 140 19.87 8.84 -8.19
C GLN A 140 20.83 9.41 -9.25
N LEU A 141 20.32 9.64 -10.46
CA LEU A 141 21.06 10.27 -11.56
C LEU A 141 21.23 11.80 -11.38
N GLY A 142 20.73 12.39 -10.29
CA GLY A 142 20.87 13.82 -10.00
C GLY A 142 19.93 14.73 -10.79
N VAL A 143 18.89 14.17 -11.43
CA VAL A 143 18.01 14.92 -12.34
C VAL A 143 16.91 15.68 -11.59
N MET A 144 16.17 15.06 -10.66
CA MET A 144 14.96 15.68 -10.06
C MET A 144 14.52 15.03 -8.72
N ARG A 145 13.95 15.80 -7.77
CA ARG A 145 13.31 15.24 -6.55
C ARG A 145 11.83 14.89 -6.81
N PRO A 146 11.30 13.74 -6.31
CA PRO A 146 9.86 13.43 -6.34
C PRO A 146 9.01 14.45 -5.57
N LEU A 147 9.51 14.96 -4.44
CA LEU A 147 8.82 15.92 -3.58
C LEU A 147 8.76 17.34 -4.17
N ASN A 148 9.68 17.68 -5.07
CA ASN A 148 9.74 19.00 -5.72
C ASN A 148 8.68 19.17 -6.81
N ILE A 149 8.08 18.08 -7.30
CA ILE A 149 6.94 18.12 -8.23
C ILE A 149 5.70 18.68 -7.51
N VAL A 150 5.49 18.29 -6.25
CA VAL A 150 4.34 18.74 -5.44
C VAL A 150 4.58 20.16 -4.88
N ARG A 151 5.83 20.55 -4.63
CA ARG A 151 6.20 21.87 -4.09
C ARG A 151 6.66 22.91 -5.13
N LEU A 152 6.72 22.54 -6.42
CA LEU A 152 7.16 23.40 -7.52
C LEU A 152 8.57 24.03 -7.36
N GLN A 153 9.45 23.43 -6.55
CA GLN A 153 10.80 23.96 -6.30
C GLN A 153 11.85 23.13 -7.04
N LEU A 154 12.29 23.56 -8.23
CA LEU A 154 13.29 22.85 -9.03
C LEU A 154 14.73 23.14 -8.56
N GLU A 155 15.13 22.61 -7.41
CA GLU A 155 16.53 22.62 -6.98
C GLU A 155 17.28 21.35 -7.45
N ARG A 156 18.49 21.52 -8.00
CA ARG A 156 19.42 20.42 -8.30
C ARG A 156 19.86 19.73 -7.01
N VAL A 157 19.96 18.40 -7.04
CA VAL A 157 20.10 17.59 -5.82
C VAL A 157 21.51 17.03 -5.68
N SER A 158 22.04 17.06 -4.46
CA SER A 158 23.20 16.28 -4.04
C SER A 158 22.87 14.79 -4.04
N HIS A 159 23.77 13.95 -4.58
CA HIS A 159 23.63 12.49 -4.65
C HIS A 159 23.26 11.81 -3.31
N TYR A 160 23.47 12.48 -2.16
CA TYR A 160 23.14 11.98 -0.82
C TYR A 160 21.63 11.81 -0.53
N TRP A 161 20.74 12.54 -1.23
CA TRP A 161 19.29 12.46 -1.01
C TRP A 161 18.73 11.05 -1.25
N ALA A 162 19.16 10.41 -2.35
CA ALA A 162 18.69 9.10 -2.76
C ALA A 162 19.04 7.95 -1.78
N PHE A 163 19.99 8.17 -0.88
CA PHE A 163 20.42 7.18 0.11
C PHE A 163 19.71 7.33 1.47
N LYS A 164 19.28 8.54 1.85
CA LYS A 164 18.68 8.81 3.18
C LYS A 164 17.16 8.87 3.16
N GLU A 165 16.55 9.60 2.23
CA GLU A 165 15.11 9.83 2.24
C GLU A 165 14.25 8.65 1.79
N PRO A 166 14.65 7.82 0.81
CA PRO A 166 13.84 6.67 0.40
C PRO A 166 13.80 5.53 1.42
N ARG A 167 14.48 5.60 2.58
CA ARG A 167 14.52 4.48 3.54
C ARG A 167 13.14 4.02 4.02
N ALA A 168 12.21 4.97 4.22
CA ALA A 168 10.83 4.64 4.58
C ALA A 168 10.09 3.98 3.41
N PHE A 169 10.34 4.44 2.18
CA PHE A 169 9.79 3.85 0.97
C PHE A 169 10.37 2.44 0.71
N ALA A 170 11.65 2.19 1.01
CA ALA A 170 12.30 0.90 0.83
C ALA A 170 11.66 -0.22 1.66
N ALA A 171 11.17 0.08 2.88
CA ALA A 171 10.43 -0.89 3.68
C ALA A 171 9.07 -1.24 3.04
N ALA A 172 8.33 -0.24 2.56
CA ALA A 172 7.07 -0.47 1.85
C ALA A 172 7.30 -1.17 0.49
N ALA A 173 8.38 -0.84 -0.20
CA ALA A 173 8.83 -1.46 -1.44
C ALA A 173 9.09 -2.95 -1.24
N ALA A 174 9.83 -3.34 -0.21
CA ALA A 174 10.09 -4.74 0.13
C ALA A 174 8.80 -5.53 0.37
N CYS A 175 7.82 -4.94 1.08
CA CYS A 175 6.50 -5.57 1.28
C CYS A 175 5.67 -5.67 -0.01
N LEU A 176 5.89 -4.78 -0.98
CA LEU A 176 5.12 -4.74 -2.21
C LEU A 176 5.64 -5.72 -3.28
N VAL A 177 6.92 -6.10 -3.23
CA VAL A 177 7.54 -7.09 -4.14
C VAL A 177 6.74 -8.40 -4.24
N PRO A 178 6.44 -9.13 -3.14
CA PRO A 178 5.68 -10.39 -3.24
C PRO A 178 4.28 -10.17 -3.79
N ALA A 179 3.63 -9.05 -3.44
CA ALA A 179 2.31 -8.73 -3.96
C ALA A 179 2.32 -8.52 -5.48
N LEU A 180 3.35 -7.85 -6.03
CA LEU A 180 3.50 -7.65 -7.48
C LEU A 180 3.80 -8.96 -8.21
N VAL A 181 4.67 -9.82 -7.64
CA VAL A 181 4.96 -11.15 -8.21
C VAL A 181 3.71 -12.01 -8.23
N TYR A 182 2.96 -12.06 -7.11
CA TYR A 182 1.70 -12.79 -7.04
C TYR A 182 0.65 -12.24 -8.02
N LEU A 183 0.53 -10.91 -8.13
CA LEU A 183 -0.36 -10.26 -9.10
C LEU A 183 0.01 -10.58 -10.55
N ALA A 184 1.29 -10.84 -10.85
CA ALA A 184 1.74 -11.16 -12.20
C ALA A 184 1.27 -12.54 -12.67
N LEU A 185 1.09 -13.52 -11.77
CA LEU A 185 0.73 -14.91 -12.10
C LEU A 185 -0.56 -15.04 -12.94
N PRO A 186 -1.69 -14.41 -12.60
CA PRO A 186 -2.91 -14.48 -13.41
C PRO A 186 -2.97 -13.45 -14.56
N MET A 187 -1.98 -12.57 -14.70
CA MET A 187 -2.01 -11.48 -15.69
C MET A 187 -1.57 -11.95 -17.09
N ARG A 188 -1.79 -11.10 -18.11
CA ARG A 188 -1.37 -11.35 -19.51
C ARG A 188 -0.80 -10.09 -20.15
N GLY A 189 0.13 -10.27 -21.10
CA GLY A 189 0.71 -9.21 -21.92
C GLY A 189 1.62 -8.27 -21.13
N TRP A 190 1.61 -6.98 -21.50
CA TRP A 190 2.48 -5.94 -20.92
C TRP A 190 2.37 -5.81 -19.40
N LYS A 191 1.26 -6.25 -18.79
CA LYS A 191 1.04 -6.18 -17.35
C LYS A 191 1.97 -7.10 -16.55
N ILE A 192 2.31 -8.27 -17.11
CA ILE A 192 3.31 -9.18 -16.49
C ILE A 192 4.66 -8.48 -16.49
N VAL A 193 5.07 -7.96 -17.66
CA VAL A 193 6.34 -7.26 -17.83
C VAL A 193 6.41 -6.06 -16.89
N GLY A 194 5.35 -5.25 -16.83
CA GLY A 194 5.27 -4.09 -15.93
C GLY A 194 5.34 -4.48 -14.45
N ALA A 195 4.61 -5.51 -14.01
CA ALA A 195 4.64 -5.96 -12.62
C ALA A 195 6.00 -6.52 -12.22
N LEU A 196 6.63 -7.32 -13.08
CA LEU A 196 7.97 -7.88 -12.83
C LEU A 196 9.06 -6.81 -12.87
N ALA A 197 9.01 -5.88 -13.83
CA ALA A 197 9.93 -4.75 -13.90
C ALA A 197 9.80 -3.85 -12.68
N ALA A 198 8.57 -3.57 -12.22
CA ALA A 198 8.32 -2.84 -10.98
C ALA A 198 8.91 -3.58 -9.77
N ALA A 199 8.67 -4.89 -9.65
CA ALA A 199 9.21 -5.70 -8.56
C ALA A 199 10.75 -5.68 -8.54
N LEU A 200 11.40 -5.86 -9.69
CA LEU A 200 12.86 -5.77 -9.82
C LEU A 200 13.39 -4.38 -9.44
N GLY A 201 12.72 -3.32 -9.90
CA GLY A 201 13.05 -1.95 -9.54
C GLY A 201 12.98 -1.69 -8.03
N LEU A 202 11.94 -2.22 -7.36
CA LEU A 202 11.79 -2.12 -5.90
C LEU A 202 12.88 -2.89 -5.15
N VAL A 203 13.30 -4.07 -5.65
CA VAL A 203 14.44 -4.81 -5.09
C VAL A 203 15.72 -3.99 -5.22
N ALA A 204 16.00 -3.43 -6.40
CA ALA A 204 17.17 -2.59 -6.63
C ALA A 204 17.21 -1.36 -5.69
N ILE A 205 16.08 -0.69 -5.50
CA ILE A 205 15.96 0.42 -4.55
C ILE A 205 16.21 -0.03 -3.11
N THR A 206 15.69 -1.20 -2.73
CA THR A 206 15.86 -1.74 -1.37
C THR A 206 17.32 -2.07 -1.08
N VAL A 207 18.03 -2.66 -2.05
CA VAL A 207 19.45 -2.99 -1.93
C VAL A 207 20.31 -1.72 -1.89
N THR A 208 20.07 -0.76 -2.79
CA THR A 208 20.85 0.49 -2.86
C THR A 208 20.66 1.40 -1.66
N THR A 209 19.49 1.38 -1.02
CA THR A 209 19.24 2.14 0.22
C THR A 209 19.81 1.49 1.48
N ALA A 210 20.38 0.27 1.37
CA ALA A 210 21.00 -0.50 2.45
C ALA A 210 20.13 -0.59 3.72
N ASN A 211 18.81 -0.60 3.56
CA ASN A 211 17.90 -0.69 4.69
C ASN A 211 17.89 -2.12 5.23
N LYS A 212 18.65 -2.35 6.31
CA LYS A 212 18.80 -3.65 6.97
C LYS A 212 17.47 -4.35 7.24
N SER A 213 16.44 -3.60 7.66
CA SER A 213 15.12 -4.17 7.96
C SER A 213 14.38 -4.63 6.69
N ALA A 214 14.50 -3.89 5.60
CA ALA A 214 13.87 -4.23 4.33
C ALA A 214 14.58 -5.42 3.66
N ILE A 215 15.91 -5.49 3.77
CA ILE A 215 16.71 -6.63 3.32
C ILE A 215 16.37 -7.88 4.14
N ALA A 216 16.29 -7.77 5.47
CA ALA A 216 15.87 -8.87 6.34
C ALA A 216 14.47 -9.38 5.98
N GLY A 217 13.53 -8.47 5.67
CA GLY A 217 12.18 -8.82 5.20
C GLY A 217 12.20 -9.58 3.86
N LEU A 218 13.01 -9.13 2.89
CA LEU A 218 13.17 -9.84 1.61
C LEU A 218 13.81 -11.23 1.78
N LEU A 219 14.82 -11.35 2.65
CA LEU A 219 15.46 -12.64 2.94
C LEU A 219 14.51 -13.61 3.64
N ALA A 220 13.74 -13.13 4.61
CA ALA A 220 12.72 -13.94 5.29
C ALA A 220 11.67 -14.44 4.29
N LEU A 221 11.28 -13.61 3.32
CA LEU A 221 10.37 -14.01 2.25
C LEU A 221 10.98 -15.11 1.35
N ILE A 222 12.23 -14.94 0.91
CA ILE A 222 12.92 -15.94 0.07
C ILE A 222 13.01 -17.28 0.78
N LEU A 223 13.38 -17.27 2.07
CA LEU A 223 13.41 -18.47 2.90
C LEU A 223 12.02 -19.11 2.99
N ALA A 224 10.99 -18.35 3.34
CA ALA A 224 9.62 -18.87 3.46
C ALA A 224 9.11 -19.51 2.16
N VAL A 225 9.46 -18.96 0.99
CA VAL A 225 9.07 -19.53 -0.31
C VAL A 225 9.91 -20.75 -0.67
N SER A 226 11.16 -20.83 -0.22
CA SER A 226 12.07 -21.95 -0.51
C SER A 226 11.79 -23.18 0.36
N PHE A 227 11.10 -23.00 1.49
CA PHE A 227 10.68 -24.08 2.40
C PHE A 227 9.25 -24.61 2.11
N VAL A 228 8.57 -24.06 1.10
CA VAL A 228 7.25 -24.52 0.61
C VAL A 228 7.43 -25.27 -0.70
#